data_AF-A0A9Q0ER04-F1
#
_entry.id   AF-A0A9Q0ER04-F1
#
_cell.length_a   1.000
_cell.length_b   1.000
_cell.length_c   1.000
_cell.angle_alpha   90.00
_cell.angle_beta   90.00
_cell.angle_gamma   90.00
#
_symmetry.space_group_name_H-M   'P 1'
#
loop_
_entity.id
_entity.type
_entity.pdbx_description
1 polymer ?
#
loop_
_entity_poly.entity_id
_entity_poly.type
_entity_poly.pdbx_seq_one_letter_code
_entity_poly.pdbx_strand_id
1 'polypeptide(L)'
;MTTRSEREKAQKLNEQHQVILSKMLREEENKYCADCEAKGRKLDDVPLAGTRGTCASLMFSPRWSSWNLGVFMCIRCAGLHRNLGVHIARVKSVNLDQWTPEQIQSVVDMGNRRARLLYEAHLPESFRRPQTDQALEVFIRDKYERKKYYGQDVPAAATSTDKNRQEREKQRGEKKREKDPVKAERPNNAKVQNIPDWPLVSS
;
A
#
# COMPACT_ATOMS: atom_id res chain seq x y z
N MET A 1 12.58 24.34 -9.74
CA MET A 1 12.23 23.54 -10.94
C MET A 1 13.28 22.46 -11.10
N THR A 2 12.89 21.19 -11.25
CA THR A 2 13.83 20.08 -11.52
C THR A 2 14.48 20.25 -12.89
N THR A 3 15.79 20.04 -12.96
CA THR A 3 16.62 20.14 -14.16
C THR A 3 16.26 19.07 -15.18
N ARG A 4 16.60 19.31 -16.46
CA ARG A 4 16.45 18.31 -17.53
C ARG A 4 17.18 17.00 -17.20
N SER A 5 18.41 17.10 -16.69
CA SER A 5 19.22 15.93 -16.29
C SER A 5 18.57 15.11 -15.18
N GLU A 6 17.97 15.75 -14.18
CA GLU A 6 17.26 15.05 -13.09
C GLU A 6 16.03 14.30 -13.60
N ARG A 7 15.28 14.88 -14.54
CA ARG A 7 14.10 14.23 -15.15
C ARG A 7 14.52 13.00 -15.97
N GLU A 8 15.59 13.11 -16.76
CA GLU A 8 16.13 11.99 -17.55
C GLU A 8 16.62 10.85 -16.65
N LYS A 9 17.27 11.17 -15.52
CA LYS A 9 17.68 10.15 -14.52
C LYS A 9 16.47 9.48 -13.87
N ALA A 10 15.46 10.25 -13.46
CA ALA A 10 14.25 9.71 -12.86
C ALA A 10 13.48 8.81 -13.84
N GLN A 11 13.44 9.17 -15.13
CA GLN A 11 12.83 8.35 -16.17
C GLN A 11 13.57 7.02 -16.34
N LYS A 12 14.90 7.05 -16.48
CA LYS A 12 15.71 5.82 -16.59
C LYS A 12 15.54 4.91 -15.37
N LEU A 13 15.49 5.48 -14.17
CA LEU A 13 15.26 4.73 -12.95
C LEU A 13 13.86 4.07 -12.95
N ASN A 14 12.84 4.79 -13.40
CA ASN A 14 11.50 4.24 -13.51
C ASN A 14 11.43 3.12 -14.56
N GLU A 15 12.09 3.27 -15.71
CA GLU A 15 12.21 2.20 -16.72
C GLU A 15 12.89 0.94 -16.14
N GLN A 16 13.95 1.11 -15.36
CA GLN A 16 14.60 0.00 -14.65
C GLN A 16 13.64 -0.69 -13.67
N HIS A 17 12.88 0.07 -12.88
CA HIS A 17 11.87 -0.48 -11.97
C HIS A 17 10.80 -1.29 -12.73
N GLN A 18 10.36 -0.81 -13.89
CA GLN A 18 9.39 -1.52 -14.73
C GLN A 18 9.94 -2.86 -15.25
N VAL A 19 11.23 -2.92 -15.60
CA VAL A 19 11.89 -4.18 -16.00
C VAL A 19 11.91 -5.18 -14.84
N ILE A 20 12.22 -4.74 -13.62
CA ILE A 20 12.25 -5.60 -12.43
C ILE A 20 10.85 -6.15 -12.14
N LEU A 21 9.83 -5.29 -12.08
CA LEU A 21 8.46 -5.72 -11.82
C LEU A 21 7.94 -6.67 -12.91
N SER A 22 8.28 -6.42 -14.17
CA SER A 22 7.96 -7.31 -15.29
C SER A 22 8.69 -8.64 -15.22
N LYS A 23 9.89 -8.69 -14.63
CA LYS A 23 10.59 -9.96 -14.32
C LYS A 23 9.88 -10.71 -13.20
N MET A 24 9.51 -10.04 -12.11
CA MET A 24 8.78 -10.65 -10.99
C MET A 24 7.45 -11.27 -11.45
N LEU A 25 6.68 -10.57 -12.28
CA LEU A 25 5.40 -11.07 -12.79
C LEU A 25 5.52 -12.26 -13.78
N ARG A 26 6.73 -12.62 -14.20
CA ARG A 26 6.98 -13.85 -14.99
C ARG A 26 7.17 -15.08 -14.11
N GLU A 27 7.48 -14.91 -12.81
CA GLU A 27 7.56 -16.01 -11.85
C GLU A 27 6.19 -16.66 -11.67
N GLU A 28 6.15 -18.00 -11.58
CA GLU A 28 4.89 -18.76 -11.54
C GLU A 28 3.94 -18.28 -10.43
N GLU A 29 4.48 -17.99 -9.25
CA GLU A 29 3.68 -17.64 -8.07
C GLU A 29 3.08 -16.23 -8.18
N ASN A 30 3.73 -15.34 -8.92
CA ASN A 30 3.27 -13.97 -9.13
C ASN A 30 2.30 -13.85 -10.31
N LYS A 31 2.08 -14.91 -11.11
CA LYS A 31 1.07 -14.94 -12.18
C LYS A 31 -0.37 -15.00 -11.66
N TYR A 32 -0.52 -15.36 -10.39
CA TYR A 32 -1.79 -15.51 -9.72
C TYR A 32 -1.97 -14.40 -8.70
N CYS A 33 -3.20 -13.91 -8.55
CA CYS A 33 -3.53 -12.98 -7.48
C CYS A 33 -3.27 -13.61 -6.10
N ALA A 34 -2.56 -12.91 -5.22
CA ALA A 34 -2.23 -13.39 -3.88
C ALA A 34 -3.45 -13.72 -3.00
N ASP A 35 -4.64 -13.16 -3.31
CA ASP A 35 -5.82 -13.29 -2.44
C ASP A 35 -6.90 -14.19 -3.03
N CYS A 36 -7.23 -14.02 -4.31
CA CYS A 36 -8.27 -14.81 -4.97
C CYS A 36 -7.74 -15.90 -5.92
N GLU A 37 -6.41 -16.04 -6.06
CA GLU A 37 -5.75 -16.98 -7.01
C GLU A 37 -6.23 -16.90 -8.46
N ALA A 38 -6.88 -15.80 -8.85
CA ALA A 38 -7.23 -15.60 -10.25
C ALA A 38 -5.92 -15.49 -11.06
N LYS A 39 -5.79 -16.35 -12.08
CA LYS A 39 -4.66 -16.33 -13.02
C LYS A 39 -4.91 -15.26 -14.08
N GLY A 40 -3.93 -14.40 -14.30
CA GLY A 40 -3.89 -13.64 -15.56
C GLY A 40 -3.60 -14.59 -16.72
N ARG A 41 -4.50 -14.72 -17.70
CA ARG A 41 -4.12 -15.39 -18.96
C ARG A 41 -3.20 -14.45 -19.74
N LYS A 42 -2.10 -14.97 -20.28
CA LYS A 42 -1.24 -14.22 -21.20
C LYS A 42 -2.05 -13.87 -22.45
N LEU A 43 -1.72 -12.73 -23.08
CA LEU A 43 -2.29 -12.37 -24.39
C LEU A 43 -1.93 -13.42 -25.46
N ASP A 44 -0.80 -14.11 -25.26
CA ASP A 44 -0.14 -15.01 -26.21
C ASP A 44 -0.69 -16.46 -26.16
N ASP A 45 -1.39 -16.84 -25.09
CA ASP A 45 -2.04 -18.16 -24.95
C ASP A 45 -3.49 -18.17 -25.48
N VAL A 46 -3.86 -17.18 -26.30
CA VAL A 46 -5.17 -17.14 -26.97
C VAL A 46 -5.13 -18.14 -28.13
N PRO A 47 -6.00 -19.18 -28.13
CA PRO A 47 -6.18 -20.00 -29.32
C PRO A 47 -6.52 -19.09 -30.49
N LEU A 48 -5.82 -19.25 -31.61
CA LEU A 48 -5.98 -18.48 -32.86
C LEU A 48 -7.44 -18.41 -33.39
N ALA A 49 -8.37 -19.14 -32.78
CA ALA A 49 -9.79 -19.14 -33.10
C ALA A 49 -10.56 -18.01 -32.39
N GLY A 50 -10.51 -16.80 -32.97
CA GLY A 50 -11.66 -15.88 -33.03
C GLY A 50 -12.21 -15.21 -31.75
N THR A 51 -11.79 -15.59 -30.55
CA THR A 51 -12.21 -14.87 -29.33
C THR A 51 -11.35 -13.63 -29.12
N ARG A 52 -11.88 -12.47 -29.48
CA ARG A 52 -11.41 -11.16 -28.98
C ARG A 52 -11.17 -11.29 -27.48
N GLY A 53 -9.93 -11.12 -27.03
CA GLY A 53 -9.56 -11.20 -25.62
C GLY A 53 -10.51 -10.32 -24.80
N THR A 54 -11.46 -10.94 -24.10
CA THR A 54 -12.45 -10.20 -23.31
C THR A 54 -11.71 -9.41 -22.25
N CYS A 55 -12.08 -8.13 -22.05
CA CYS A 55 -11.50 -7.23 -21.04
C CYS A 55 -11.41 -7.86 -19.64
N ALA A 56 -12.29 -8.81 -19.33
CA ALA A 56 -12.27 -9.61 -18.11
C ALA A 56 -10.93 -10.34 -17.86
N SER A 57 -10.28 -10.87 -18.91
CA SER A 57 -9.01 -11.62 -18.78
C SER A 57 -7.84 -10.75 -18.33
N LEU A 58 -7.81 -9.48 -18.77
CA LEU A 58 -6.83 -8.48 -18.33
C LEU A 58 -7.12 -8.01 -16.90
N MET A 59 -8.39 -7.96 -16.51
CA MET A 59 -8.84 -7.55 -15.17
C MET A 59 -8.35 -8.50 -14.06
N PHE A 60 -8.24 -9.80 -14.36
CA PHE A 60 -7.80 -10.81 -13.40
C PHE A 60 -6.27 -10.95 -13.30
N SER A 61 -5.52 -10.35 -14.21
CA SER A 61 -4.06 -10.36 -14.15
C SER A 61 -3.57 -9.56 -12.94
N PRO A 62 -2.61 -10.08 -12.15
CA PRO A 62 -2.13 -9.41 -10.94
C PRO A 62 -1.18 -8.23 -11.26
N ARG A 63 -1.72 -7.20 -11.92
CA ARG A 63 -1.00 -5.97 -12.32
C ARG A 63 -1.04 -4.86 -11.25
N TRP A 64 -1.47 -5.22 -10.04
CA TRP A 64 -1.48 -4.35 -8.88
C TRP A 64 -0.64 -4.99 -7.78
N SER A 65 -0.12 -4.17 -6.88
CA SER A 65 0.73 -4.65 -5.79
C SER A 65 0.51 -3.82 -4.54
N SER A 66 0.52 -4.47 -3.38
CA SER A 66 0.66 -3.79 -2.09
C SER A 66 2.13 -3.85 -1.74
N TRP A 67 2.84 -2.73 -1.87
CA TRP A 67 4.31 -2.75 -1.81
C TRP A 67 4.86 -2.95 -0.41
N ASN A 68 4.14 -2.49 0.62
CA ASN A 68 4.55 -2.71 2.01
C ASN A 68 4.29 -4.15 2.47
N LEU A 69 3.27 -4.81 1.92
CA LEU A 69 3.03 -6.24 2.15
C LEU A 69 3.88 -7.12 1.21
N GLY A 70 4.32 -6.57 0.08
CA GLY A 70 5.16 -7.22 -0.91
C GLY A 70 4.42 -8.26 -1.78
N VAL A 71 3.13 -8.04 -2.06
CA VAL A 71 2.27 -8.99 -2.80
C VAL A 71 1.69 -8.40 -4.09
N PHE A 72 1.59 -9.24 -5.12
CA PHE A 72 0.90 -8.96 -6.39
C PHE A 72 -0.55 -9.49 -6.38
N MET A 73 -1.48 -8.65 -6.81
CA MET A 73 -2.91 -8.91 -6.77
C MET A 73 -3.64 -8.32 -7.99
N CYS A 74 -4.85 -8.81 -8.26
CA CYS A 74 -5.70 -8.26 -9.33
C CYS A 74 -6.32 -6.91 -8.92
N ILE A 75 -6.87 -6.17 -9.89
CA ILE A 75 -7.49 -4.86 -9.64
C ILE A 75 -8.64 -4.92 -8.63
N ARG A 76 -9.39 -6.02 -8.62
CA ARG A 76 -10.49 -6.26 -7.69
C ARG A 76 -10.00 -6.33 -6.24
N CYS A 77 -8.99 -7.17 -5.98
CA CYS A 77 -8.39 -7.28 -4.65
C CYS A 77 -7.68 -5.98 -4.25
N ALA A 78 -7.07 -5.28 -5.22
CA ALA A 78 -6.48 -3.96 -4.99
C ALA A 78 -7.52 -2.94 -4.46
N GLY A 79 -8.78 -3.01 -4.94
CA GLY A 79 -9.89 -2.25 -4.37
C GLY A 79 -10.16 -2.59 -2.91
N LEU A 80 -10.23 -3.87 -2.57
CA LEU A 80 -10.47 -4.35 -1.20
C LEU A 80 -9.32 -3.99 -0.24
N HIS A 81 -8.07 -4.03 -0.71
CA HIS A 81 -6.91 -3.58 0.07
C HIS A 81 -6.96 -2.09 0.40
N ARG A 82 -7.57 -1.25 -0.45
CA ARG A 82 -7.75 0.18 -0.14
C ARG A 82 -8.70 0.38 1.05
N ASN A 83 -9.68 -0.51 1.24
CA ASN A 83 -10.62 -0.47 2.37
C ASN A 83 -9.96 -0.84 3.72
N LEU A 84 -8.79 -1.47 3.71
CA LEU A 84 -7.98 -1.71 4.92
C LEU A 84 -7.33 -0.42 5.43
N GLY A 85 -7.03 0.51 4.53
CA GLY A 85 -6.33 1.75 4.83
C GLY A 85 -4.81 1.65 4.76
N VAL A 86 -4.17 2.82 4.59
CA VAL A 86 -2.73 2.98 4.29
C VAL A 86 -1.75 2.54 5.39
N HIS A 87 -2.28 2.29 6.59
CA HIS A 87 -1.53 1.78 7.74
C HIS A 87 -1.37 0.25 7.66
N ILE A 88 -2.20 -0.44 6.87
CA ILE A 88 -2.13 -1.90 6.64
C ILE A 88 -1.64 -2.19 5.23
N ALA A 89 -2.25 -1.59 4.20
CA ALA A 89 -1.93 -1.89 2.80
C ALA A 89 -1.75 -0.61 1.99
N ARG A 90 -0.67 -0.54 1.20
CA ARG A 90 -0.37 0.57 0.29
C ARG A 90 -0.30 0.05 -1.13
N VAL A 91 -1.38 0.27 -1.84
CA VAL A 91 -1.63 -0.27 -3.17
C VAL A 91 -1.07 0.65 -4.26
N LYS A 92 -0.37 0.05 -5.23
CA LYS A 92 0.08 0.69 -6.47
C LYS A 92 -0.19 -0.20 -7.68
N SER A 93 -0.48 0.41 -8.81
CA SER A 93 -0.40 -0.23 -10.12
C SER A 93 1.06 -0.51 -10.47
N VAL A 94 1.31 -1.68 -11.04
CA VAL A 94 2.65 -2.05 -11.50
C VAL A 94 3.12 -1.11 -12.63
N ASN A 95 2.20 -0.70 -13.52
CA ASN A 95 2.56 0.06 -14.74
C ASN A 95 2.22 1.53 -14.67
N LEU A 96 1.13 1.88 -13.98
CA LEU A 96 0.57 3.23 -14.03
C LEU A 96 1.16 4.14 -12.96
N ASP A 97 1.71 3.57 -11.88
CA ASP A 97 2.29 4.32 -10.78
C ASP A 97 3.82 4.40 -10.87
N GLN A 98 4.38 5.49 -10.33
CA GLN A 98 5.82 5.62 -10.12
C GLN A 98 6.24 4.85 -8.88
N TRP A 99 7.41 4.21 -8.94
CA TRP A 99 7.96 3.40 -7.87
C TRP A 99 9.29 3.98 -7.37
N THR A 100 9.50 3.94 -6.05
CA THR A 100 10.80 4.25 -5.45
C THR A 100 11.63 2.97 -5.31
N PRO A 101 12.97 3.06 -5.25
CA PRO A 101 13.84 1.89 -5.10
C PRO A 101 13.48 1.03 -3.88
N GLU A 102 13.11 1.66 -2.76
CA GLU A 102 12.76 0.96 -1.52
C GLU A 102 11.45 0.16 -1.67
N GLN A 103 10.50 0.70 -2.44
CA GLN A 103 9.23 0.03 -2.72
C GLN A 103 9.45 -1.19 -3.63
N ILE A 104 10.33 -1.07 -4.62
CA ILE A 104 10.73 -2.18 -5.47
C ILE A 104 11.42 -3.26 -4.64
N GLN A 105 12.38 -2.87 -3.79
CA GLN A 105 13.09 -3.81 -2.93
C GLN A 105 12.13 -4.57 -2.01
N SER A 106 11.16 -3.89 -1.41
CA SER A 106 10.13 -4.52 -0.57
C SER A 106 9.33 -5.61 -1.29
N VAL A 107 9.00 -5.40 -2.57
CA VAL A 107 8.27 -6.40 -3.37
C VAL A 107 9.19 -7.54 -3.81
N VAL A 108 10.46 -7.25 -4.13
CA VAL A 108 11.48 -8.27 -4.47
C VAL A 108 11.80 -9.16 -3.27
N ASP A 109 11.87 -8.59 -2.07
CA ASP A 109 12.19 -9.31 -0.83
C ASP A 109 11.05 -10.19 -0.32
N MET A 110 9.83 -9.98 -0.82
CA MET A 110 8.68 -10.79 -0.45
C MET A 110 8.20 -11.63 -1.63
N GLY A 111 7.48 -11.01 -2.58
CA GLY A 111 6.75 -11.70 -3.64
C GLY A 111 5.64 -12.62 -3.10
N ASN A 112 4.81 -13.13 -4.01
CA ASN A 112 3.66 -13.96 -3.60
C ASN A 112 4.10 -15.27 -2.95
N ARG A 113 5.24 -15.83 -3.35
CA ARG A 113 5.78 -17.07 -2.77
C ARG A 113 6.04 -16.93 -1.27
N ARG A 114 6.82 -15.92 -0.85
CA ARG A 114 7.16 -15.75 0.58
C ARG A 114 5.95 -15.22 1.34
N ALA A 115 5.13 -14.38 0.72
CA ALA A 115 3.89 -13.92 1.33
C ALA A 115 2.92 -15.07 1.62
N ARG A 116 2.83 -16.09 0.76
CA ARG A 116 2.01 -17.29 1.04
C ARG A 116 2.53 -18.05 2.26
N LEU A 117 3.84 -18.27 2.32
CA LEU A 117 4.48 -18.91 3.49
C LEU A 117 4.30 -18.11 4.79
N LEU A 118 4.13 -16.80 4.70
CA LEU A 118 3.99 -15.91 5.85
C LEU A 118 2.54 -15.69 6.26
N TYR A 119 1.69 -15.18 5.36
CA TYR A 119 0.32 -14.77 5.63
C TYR A 119 -0.68 -15.92 5.53
N GLU A 120 -0.30 -17.06 4.94
CA GLU A 120 -1.16 -18.24 4.78
C GLU A 120 -0.53 -19.49 5.42
N ALA A 121 0.43 -19.33 6.34
CA ALA A 121 1.13 -20.42 7.01
C ALA A 121 0.18 -21.39 7.72
N HIS A 122 -0.84 -20.84 8.39
CA HIS A 122 -1.85 -21.59 9.14
C HIS A 122 -3.20 -21.63 8.42
N LEU A 123 -3.21 -21.44 7.10
CA LEU A 123 -4.44 -21.53 6.31
C LEU A 123 -4.82 -23.02 6.14
N PRO A 124 -6.04 -23.44 6.52
CA PRO A 124 -6.45 -24.84 6.38
C PRO A 124 -6.37 -25.31 4.93
N GLU A 125 -5.88 -26.53 4.70
CA GLU A 125 -5.75 -27.09 3.34
C GLU A 125 -7.11 -27.26 2.64
N SER A 126 -8.18 -27.45 3.42
CA SER A 126 -9.56 -27.48 2.92
C SER A 126 -10.14 -26.12 2.54
N PHE A 127 -9.43 -25.02 2.83
CA PHE A 127 -9.92 -23.67 2.57
C PHE A 127 -10.09 -23.42 1.07
N ARG A 128 -11.27 -22.92 0.70
CA ARG A 128 -11.59 -22.49 -0.66
C ARG A 128 -11.63 -20.97 -0.72
N ARG A 129 -10.90 -20.40 -1.69
CA ARG A 129 -10.85 -18.95 -1.86
C ARG A 129 -12.22 -18.39 -2.24
N PRO A 130 -12.72 -17.37 -1.52
CA PRO A 130 -14.01 -16.77 -1.82
C PRO A 130 -14.06 -16.15 -3.22
N GLN A 131 -15.21 -16.26 -3.88
CA GLN A 131 -15.42 -15.71 -5.22
C GLN A 131 -16.17 -14.37 -5.20
N THR A 132 -17.02 -14.15 -4.19
CA THR A 132 -17.77 -12.91 -4.02
C THR A 132 -16.95 -11.85 -3.29
N ASP A 133 -17.18 -10.59 -3.62
CA ASP A 133 -16.38 -9.48 -3.08
C ASP A 133 -16.56 -9.34 -1.57
N GLN A 134 -17.77 -9.54 -1.05
CA GLN A 134 -18.07 -9.49 0.39
C GLN A 134 -17.25 -10.51 1.19
N ALA A 135 -17.24 -11.77 0.74
CA ALA A 135 -16.51 -12.83 1.43
C ALA A 135 -15.00 -12.69 1.23
N LEU A 136 -14.57 -12.16 0.08
CA LEU A 136 -13.17 -11.88 -0.20
C LEU A 136 -12.63 -10.74 0.67
N GLU A 137 -13.44 -9.70 0.93
CA GLU A 137 -13.07 -8.63 1.86
C GLU A 137 -12.85 -9.17 3.27
N VAL A 138 -13.77 -10.00 3.77
CA VAL A 138 -13.63 -10.65 5.08
C VAL A 138 -12.34 -11.48 5.14
N PHE A 139 -12.06 -12.27 4.10
CA PHE A 139 -10.82 -13.04 4.03
C PHE A 139 -9.56 -12.16 4.02
N ILE A 140 -9.54 -11.09 3.24
CA ILE A 140 -8.41 -10.15 3.16
C ILE A 140 -8.17 -9.48 4.53
N ARG A 141 -9.24 -9.11 5.26
CA ARG A 141 -9.11 -8.59 6.63
C ARG A 141 -8.56 -9.65 7.58
N ASP A 142 -9.10 -10.86 7.56
CA ASP A 142 -8.59 -11.97 8.38
C ASP A 142 -7.10 -12.23 8.10
N LYS A 143 -6.69 -12.14 6.84
CA LYS A 143 -5.32 -12.41 6.38
C LYS A 143 -4.32 -11.32 6.80
N TYR A 144 -4.62 -10.04 6.56
CA TYR A 144 -3.64 -8.96 6.73
C TYR A 144 -3.87 -8.08 7.96
N GLU A 145 -5.13 -7.78 8.32
CA GLU A 145 -5.48 -6.94 9.47
C GLU A 145 -5.43 -7.76 10.77
N ARG A 146 -6.11 -8.90 10.79
CA ARG A 146 -6.20 -9.78 11.98
C ARG A 146 -5.06 -10.78 12.07
N LYS A 147 -4.32 -10.99 10.97
CA LYS A 147 -3.20 -11.93 10.87
C LYS A 147 -3.55 -13.36 11.33
N LYS A 148 -4.78 -13.78 11.04
CA LYS A 148 -5.38 -15.04 11.52
C LYS A 148 -4.60 -16.29 11.10
N TYR A 149 -3.98 -16.25 9.92
CA TYR A 149 -3.23 -17.37 9.34
C TYR A 149 -1.72 -17.15 9.33
N TYR A 150 -1.23 -16.15 10.07
CA TYR A 150 0.14 -15.68 10.00
C TYR A 150 1.12 -16.64 10.68
N GLY A 151 2.24 -16.97 10.02
CA GLY A 151 3.32 -17.79 10.57
C GLY A 151 4.44 -16.91 11.15
N GLN A 152 4.79 -17.10 12.42
CA GLN A 152 5.87 -16.34 13.06
C GLN A 152 7.28 -16.85 12.74
N ASP A 153 7.41 -18.06 12.15
CA ASP A 153 8.68 -18.76 11.98
C ASP A 153 9.40 -18.50 10.64
N VAL A 154 8.98 -17.46 9.90
CA VAL A 154 9.61 -17.10 8.62
C VAL A 154 10.79 -16.16 8.89
N PRO A 155 12.00 -16.38 8.30
CA PRO A 155 13.20 -15.61 8.63
C PRO A 155 13.00 -14.09 8.63
N ALA A 156 13.50 -13.43 9.68
CA ALA A 156 13.32 -12.01 10.05
C ALA A 156 13.65 -10.96 8.95
N ALA A 157 14.17 -11.37 7.80
CA ALA A 157 14.35 -10.50 6.64
C ALA A 157 13.02 -9.98 6.07
N ALA A 158 11.93 -10.75 6.19
CA ALA A 158 10.63 -10.41 5.59
C ALA A 158 9.76 -9.42 6.42
N THR A 159 10.07 -9.19 7.70
CA THR A 159 9.20 -8.44 8.64
C THR A 159 9.85 -7.19 9.24
N SER A 160 11.10 -6.91 8.87
CA SER A 160 11.92 -5.85 9.46
C SER A 160 11.47 -4.41 9.11
N THR A 161 10.71 -4.24 8.02
CA THR A 161 10.28 -2.93 7.51
C THR A 161 9.17 -2.28 8.34
N ASP A 162 8.22 -3.06 8.89
CA ASP A 162 7.12 -2.50 9.69
C ASP A 162 7.55 -2.14 11.13
N LYS A 163 8.39 -2.98 11.77
CA LYS A 163 8.89 -2.69 13.13
C LYS A 163 9.81 -1.47 13.15
N ASN A 164 10.76 -1.40 12.21
CA ASN A 164 11.73 -0.30 12.13
C ASN A 164 11.07 1.03 11.73
N ARG A 165 9.97 0.99 10.97
CA ARG A 165 9.20 2.18 10.61
C ARG A 165 8.36 2.71 11.77
N GLN A 166 7.66 1.84 12.52
CA GLN A 166 6.90 2.26 13.71
C GLN A 166 7.81 2.89 14.78
N GLU A 167 9.02 2.36 14.93
CA GLU A 167 10.02 2.89 15.85
C GLU A 167 10.54 4.27 15.40
N ARG A 168 10.80 4.45 14.10
CA ARG A 168 11.15 5.77 13.52
C ARG A 168 10.03 6.80 13.61
N GLU A 169 8.78 6.39 13.47
CA GLU A 169 7.60 7.28 13.62
C GLU A 169 7.39 7.67 15.09
N LYS A 170 7.61 6.77 16.06
CA LYS A 170 7.62 7.06 17.50
C LYS A 170 8.71 8.07 17.88
N GLN A 171 9.95 7.82 17.48
CA GLN A 171 11.09 8.72 17.75
C GLN A 171 10.89 10.11 17.14
N ARG A 172 10.21 10.21 15.99
CA ARG A 172 9.90 11.49 15.35
C ARG A 172 8.76 12.24 16.05
N GLY A 173 7.82 11.52 16.68
CA GLY A 173 6.78 12.09 17.52
C GLY A 173 7.31 12.61 18.86
N GLU A 174 8.23 11.89 19.49
CA GLU A 174 8.88 12.30 20.75
C GLU A 174 9.74 13.56 20.57
N LYS A 175 10.58 13.62 19.52
CA LYS A 175 11.35 14.84 19.18
C LYS A 175 10.50 16.07 18.86
N LYS A 176 9.23 15.88 18.47
CA LYS A 176 8.30 16.99 18.21
C LYS A 176 7.66 17.50 19.50
N ARG A 177 7.43 16.62 20.48
CA ARG A 177 6.92 16.99 21.81
C ARG A 177 7.95 17.71 22.68
N GLU A 178 9.23 17.41 22.49
CA GLU A 178 10.34 18.02 23.25
C GLU A 178 10.65 19.47 22.81
N LYS A 179 10.20 19.90 21.62
CA LYS A 179 10.50 21.23 21.04
C LYS A 179 9.48 22.33 21.33
N ASP A 180 8.36 22.01 21.98
CA ASP A 180 7.37 23.02 22.40
C ASP A 180 7.51 23.29 23.91
N PRO A 181 8.29 24.30 24.34
CA PRO A 181 8.28 24.72 25.74
C PRO A 181 6.96 25.44 26.06
N VAL A 182 6.35 25.04 27.17
CA VAL A 182 5.11 25.56 27.76
C VAL A 182 5.14 27.10 27.83
N LYS A 183 4.19 27.74 27.13
CA LYS A 183 3.98 29.19 27.19
C LYS A 183 3.38 29.54 28.56
N ALA A 184 4.18 30.15 29.42
CA ALA A 184 3.80 30.61 30.74
C ALA A 184 2.59 31.57 30.72
N GLU A 185 1.64 31.31 31.61
CA GLU A 185 0.50 32.19 31.92
C GLU A 185 1.00 33.53 32.47
N ARG A 186 0.39 34.64 32.03
CA ARG A 186 0.65 35.99 32.57
C ARG A 186 -0.45 36.36 33.58
N PRO A 187 -0.09 36.93 34.74
CA PRO A 187 -1.07 37.26 35.77
C PRO A 187 -1.86 38.53 35.45
N ASN A 188 -3.09 38.53 35.95
CA ASN A 188 -4.13 39.53 35.84
C ASN A 188 -3.82 40.75 36.75
N ASN A 189 -3.97 41.99 36.27
CA ASN A 189 -4.17 43.14 37.16
C ASN A 189 -5.01 44.24 36.49
N ALA A 190 -6.00 44.71 37.23
CA ALA A 190 -7.07 45.60 36.82
C ALA A 190 -6.64 47.08 36.72
N LYS A 191 -7.34 47.86 35.88
CA LYS A 191 -7.96 49.13 36.29
C LYS A 191 -8.92 49.68 35.21
N VAL A 192 -10.10 50.02 35.70
CA VAL A 192 -11.25 50.68 35.07
C VAL A 192 -10.90 52.12 34.69
N GLN A 193 -11.40 52.61 33.55
CA GLN A 193 -11.78 54.02 33.33
C GLN A 193 -12.81 54.16 32.21
N ASN A 194 -13.70 55.14 32.40
CA ASN A 194 -15.06 55.32 31.88
C ASN A 194 -15.16 56.26 30.66
N ILE A 195 -16.10 55.97 29.73
CA ILE A 195 -17.11 56.86 29.06
C ILE A 195 -16.59 57.99 28.11
N PRO A 196 -17.35 58.54 27.09
CA PRO A 196 -18.74 58.31 26.62
C PRO A 196 -18.97 58.05 25.11
N ASP A 197 -20.20 57.59 24.81
CA ASP A 197 -20.90 57.60 23.52
C ASP A 197 -21.07 58.98 22.88
N TRP A 198 -21.06 59.03 21.54
CA TRP A 198 -21.69 60.10 20.76
C TRP A 198 -22.39 59.54 19.49
N PRO A 199 -23.52 60.14 19.05
CA PRO A 199 -24.42 59.53 18.06
C PRO A 199 -24.19 60.09 16.64
N LEU A 200 -24.63 59.37 15.60
CA LEU A 200 -24.82 59.96 14.27
C LEU A 200 -26.23 59.70 13.74
N VAL A 201 -26.88 60.84 13.49
CA VAL A 201 -28.23 61.06 12.98
C VAL A 201 -28.28 60.87 11.46
N SER A 202 -29.46 60.48 11.00
CA SER A 202 -29.92 60.38 9.61
C SER A 202 -30.10 61.73 8.90
N SER A 203 -29.92 61.72 7.57
CA SER A 203 -30.59 62.60 6.62
C SER A 203 -30.87 61.82 5.34
#